data_AF-A0A1H0TKF8-F1
#
_entry.id   AF-A0A1H0TKF8-F1
#
_cell.length_a   1.000
_cell.length_b   1.000
_cell.length_c   1.000
_cell.angle_alpha   90.00
_cell.angle_beta   90.00
_cell.angle_gamma   90.00
#
_symmetry.space_group_name_H-M   'P 1'
#
loop_
_entity.id
_entity.type
_entity.pdbx_description
1 polymer ?
#
loop_
_entity_poly.entity_id
_entity_poly.type
_entity_poly.pdbx_seq_one_letter_code
_entity_poly.pdbx_strand_id
1 'polypeptide(L)'
;MQVSSTTSTGGLGSKAGGDIAALQKQLRQLADQLKNVASLDMEPKAKEERVKLIQNQIQMVQQQIAAIQRQSQQDQMSKQLAAQAAKQVKANDASSARTPGLGGSVDVYV
;
A
#
# COMPACT_ATOMS: atom_id res chain seq x y z
N MET A 1 -20.12 19.48 30.71
CA MET A 1 -18.66 19.32 30.54
C MET A 1 -18.33 17.84 30.65
N GLN A 2 -17.39 17.38 29.82
CA GLN A 2 -16.85 16.00 29.71
C GLN A 2 -17.80 14.92 29.18
N VAL A 3 -17.59 14.57 27.91
CA VAL A 3 -17.62 13.17 27.48
C VAL A 3 -16.22 12.83 26.93
N SER A 4 -15.61 11.85 27.56
CA SER A 4 -14.28 11.33 27.29
C SER A 4 -14.24 10.62 25.93
N SER A 5 -13.31 11.01 25.05
CA SER A 5 -12.89 10.20 23.90
C SER A 5 -11.56 9.52 24.23
N THR A 6 -11.64 8.53 25.10
CA THR A 6 -10.55 7.59 25.37
C THR A 6 -10.41 6.61 24.21
N THR A 7 -9.27 6.74 23.52
CA THR A 7 -8.37 5.65 23.11
C THR A 7 -8.91 4.50 22.25
N SER A 8 -8.37 4.47 21.04
CA SER A 8 -7.56 3.34 20.56
C SER A 8 -8.25 1.98 20.49
N THR A 9 -8.99 1.74 19.42
CA THR A 9 -9.12 0.38 18.88
C THR A 9 -8.37 0.28 17.56
N GLY A 10 -7.20 -0.35 17.67
CA GLY A 10 -6.80 -1.40 16.74
C GLY A 10 -6.45 -0.95 15.33
N GLY A 11 -5.16 -0.84 15.07
CA GLY A 11 -4.63 -0.74 13.71
C GLY A 11 -5.17 -1.83 12.80
N LEU A 12 -5.99 -1.43 11.84
CA LEU A 12 -6.27 -2.20 10.63
C LEU A 12 -5.51 -1.63 9.41
N GLY A 13 -4.80 -0.51 9.61
CA GLY A 13 -4.07 0.19 8.55
C GLY A 13 -2.68 -0.36 8.28
N SER A 14 -2.50 -1.66 8.04
CA SER A 14 -1.19 -2.20 7.57
C SER A 14 -1.27 -3.53 6.78
N LYS A 15 -2.43 -3.97 6.29
CA LYS A 15 -2.50 -5.23 5.51
C LYS A 15 -1.86 -5.14 4.12
N ALA A 16 -1.90 -3.97 3.47
CA ALA A 16 -1.44 -3.82 2.08
C ALA A 16 0.05 -4.17 1.84
N GLY A 17 0.92 -4.01 2.85
CA GLY A 17 2.36 -4.33 2.70
C GLY A 17 2.69 -5.82 2.80
N GLY A 18 1.86 -6.61 3.50
CA GLY A 18 2.09 -8.04 3.69
C GLY A 18 1.79 -8.87 2.45
N ASP A 19 0.79 -8.44 1.67
CA ASP A 19 0.34 -9.15 0.47
C ASP A 19 1.39 -9.14 -0.65
N ILE A 20 2.14 -8.03 -0.82
CA ILE A 20 3.22 -7.94 -1.82
C ILE A 20 4.35 -8.94 -1.51
N ALA A 21 4.78 -9.03 -0.25
CA ALA A 21 5.87 -9.92 0.15
C ALA A 21 5.50 -11.40 -0.05
N ALA A 22 4.23 -11.76 0.24
CA ALA A 22 3.70 -13.09 -0.03
C ALA A 22 3.68 -13.40 -1.54
N LEU A 23 3.20 -12.47 -2.37
CA LEU A 23 3.17 -12.62 -3.83
C LEU A 23 4.58 -12.73 -4.43
N GLN A 24 5.54 -11.93 -3.95
CA GLN A 24 6.95 -12.03 -4.36
C GLN A 24 7.56 -13.38 -4.02
N LYS A 25 7.25 -13.93 -2.84
CA LYS A 25 7.70 -15.27 -2.43
C LYS A 25 7.08 -16.36 -3.32
N GLN A 26 5.78 -16.25 -3.62
CA GLN A 26 5.10 -17.16 -4.55
C GLN A 26 5.71 -17.11 -5.96
N LEU A 27 6.04 -15.92 -6.46
CA LEU A 27 6.70 -15.75 -7.75
C LEU A 27 8.05 -16.47 -7.79
N ARG A 28 8.85 -16.34 -6.72
CA ARG A 28 10.14 -17.02 -6.62
C ARG A 28 9.97 -18.55 -6.57
N GLN A 29 8.99 -19.04 -5.81
CA GLN A 29 8.66 -20.46 -5.78
C GLN A 29 8.20 -20.99 -7.15
N LEU A 30 7.36 -20.24 -7.87
CA LEU A 30 6.92 -20.60 -9.21
C LEU A 30 8.09 -20.62 -10.20
N ALA A 31 9.03 -19.66 -10.11
CA ALA A 31 10.23 -19.63 -10.93
C ALA A 31 11.17 -20.81 -10.62
N ASP A 32 11.35 -21.16 -9.35
CA ASP A 32 12.11 -22.33 -8.94
C ASP A 32 11.43 -23.63 -9.41
N GLN A 33 10.11 -23.72 -9.35
CA GLN A 33 9.35 -24.84 -9.90
C GLN A 33 9.54 -24.96 -11.42
N LEU A 34 9.50 -23.85 -12.16
CA LEU A 34 9.77 -23.82 -13.61
C LEU A 34 11.15 -24.42 -13.93
N LYS A 35 12.17 -24.02 -13.15
CA LYS A 35 13.54 -24.51 -13.32
C LYS A 35 13.68 -25.99 -12.97
N ASN A 36 12.97 -26.45 -11.93
CA ASN A 36 12.93 -27.86 -11.56
C ASN A 36 12.16 -28.73 -12.56
N VAL A 37 11.12 -28.22 -13.21
CA VAL A 37 10.37 -28.95 -14.26
C VAL A 37 11.28 -29.28 -15.45
N ALA A 38 12.23 -28.40 -15.77
CA ALA A 38 13.24 -28.69 -16.79
C ALA A 38 14.18 -29.86 -16.39
N SER A 39 14.44 -30.02 -15.08
CA SER A 39 15.32 -31.06 -14.53
C SER A 39 14.62 -32.38 -14.21
N LEU A 40 13.28 -32.41 -14.11
CA LEU A 40 12.53 -33.64 -13.85
C LEU A 40 12.52 -34.54 -15.08
N ASP A 41 12.68 -35.86 -14.92
CA ASP A 41 12.46 -36.82 -16.01
C ASP A 41 10.95 -37.07 -16.16
N MET A 42 10.34 -36.34 -17.09
CA MET A 42 8.90 -36.36 -17.39
C MET A 42 8.70 -36.32 -18.89
N GLU A 43 7.55 -36.78 -19.37
CA GLU A 43 7.19 -36.70 -20.78
C GLU A 43 7.31 -35.26 -21.32
N PRO A 44 7.84 -35.05 -22.53
CA PRO A 44 8.07 -33.73 -23.11
C PRO A 44 6.78 -32.90 -23.23
N LYS A 45 5.66 -33.52 -23.60
CA LYS A 45 4.35 -32.85 -23.64
C LYS A 45 3.89 -32.37 -22.26
N ALA A 46 4.00 -33.23 -21.25
CA ALA A 46 3.60 -32.89 -19.88
C ALA A 46 4.50 -31.79 -19.29
N LYS A 47 5.79 -31.76 -19.65
CA LYS A 47 6.72 -30.67 -19.31
C LYS A 47 6.28 -29.36 -19.94
N GLU A 48 6.03 -29.35 -21.25
CA GLU A 48 5.61 -28.12 -21.96
C GLU A 48 4.34 -27.53 -21.38
N GLU A 49 3.31 -28.35 -21.09
CA GLU A 49 2.09 -27.88 -20.45
C GLU A 49 2.35 -27.29 -19.06
N ARG A 50 3.13 -27.97 -18.21
CA ARG A 50 3.49 -27.45 -16.89
C ARG A 50 4.27 -26.14 -16.97
N VAL A 51 5.25 -26.06 -17.87
CA VAL A 51 6.04 -24.85 -18.11
C VAL A 51 5.13 -23.71 -18.53
N LYS A 52 4.23 -23.91 -19.50
CA LYS A 52 3.27 -22.89 -19.95
C LYS A 52 2.37 -22.43 -18.81
N LEU A 53 1.85 -23.37 -18.02
CA LEU A 53 0.93 -23.06 -16.92
C LEU A 53 1.63 -22.23 -15.83
N ILE A 54 2.83 -22.64 -15.41
CA ILE A 54 3.64 -21.91 -14.44
C ILE A 54 4.02 -20.53 -14.98
N GLN A 55 4.43 -20.43 -16.24
CA GLN A 55 4.81 -19.17 -16.87
C GLN A 55 3.63 -18.18 -16.93
N ASN A 56 2.41 -18.67 -17.20
CA ASN A 56 1.20 -17.86 -17.18
C ASN A 56 0.86 -17.38 -15.75
N GLN A 57 0.99 -18.27 -14.74
CA GLN A 57 0.84 -17.87 -13.35
C GLN A 57 1.87 -16.80 -12.93
N ILE A 58 3.13 -16.94 -13.34
CA ILE A 58 4.17 -15.93 -13.10
C ILE A 58 3.78 -14.58 -13.69
N GLN A 59 3.26 -14.54 -14.93
CA GLN A 59 2.81 -13.30 -15.55
C GLN A 59 1.66 -12.66 -14.76
N MET A 60 0.65 -13.44 -14.35
CA MET A 60 -0.45 -12.91 -13.54
C MET A 60 0.04 -12.35 -12.19
N VAL A 61 0.93 -13.06 -11.50
CA VAL A 61 1.48 -12.61 -10.21
C VAL A 61 2.32 -11.33 -10.39
N GLN A 62 3.11 -11.21 -11.47
CA GLN A 62 3.83 -9.97 -11.77
C GLN A 62 2.89 -8.79 -11.97
N GLN A 63 1.79 -8.98 -12.70
CA GLN A 63 0.80 -7.93 -12.92
C GLN A 63 0.12 -7.52 -11.62
N GLN A 64 -0.22 -8.48 -10.75
CA GLN A 64 -0.77 -8.17 -9.42
C GLN A 64 0.23 -7.40 -8.56
N ILE A 65 1.50 -7.82 -8.51
CA ILE A 65 2.54 -7.10 -7.76
C ILE A 65 2.68 -5.67 -8.28
N ALA A 66 2.74 -5.47 -9.60
CA ALA A 66 2.87 -4.15 -10.19
C ALA A 66 1.64 -3.25 -9.89
N ALA A 67 0.43 -3.82 -9.91
CA ALA A 67 -0.79 -3.11 -9.55
C ALA A 67 -0.76 -2.68 -8.06
N ILE A 68 -0.45 -3.60 -7.15
CA ILE A 68 -0.40 -3.32 -5.71
C ILE A 68 0.73 -2.34 -5.37
N GLN A 69 1.87 -2.43 -6.05
CA GLN A 69 2.99 -1.51 -5.84
C GLN A 69 2.66 -0.08 -6.31
N ARG A 70 1.90 0.10 -7.40
CA ARG A 70 1.37 1.41 -7.79
C ARG A 70 0.38 1.94 -6.76
N GLN A 71 -0.55 1.10 -6.31
CA GLN A 71 -1.55 1.48 -5.31
C GLN A 71 -0.90 1.89 -3.98
N SER A 72 0.10 1.13 -3.53
CA SER A 72 0.84 1.42 -2.29
C SER A 72 1.58 2.75 -2.34
N GLN A 73 2.20 3.09 -3.49
CA GLN A 73 2.84 4.39 -3.67
C GLN A 73 1.83 5.54 -3.61
N GLN A 74 0.66 5.36 -4.22
CA GLN A 74 -0.40 6.37 -4.23
C GLN A 74 -1.01 6.58 -2.84
N ASP A 75 -1.19 5.50 -2.06
CA ASP A 75 -1.64 5.57 -0.67
C ASP A 75 -0.60 6.25 0.23
N GLN A 76 0.69 5.98 0.03
CA GLN A 76 1.75 6.65 0.79
C GLN A 76 1.81 8.15 0.51
N MET A 77 1.70 8.56 -0.76
CA MET A 77 1.68 9.97 -1.13
C MET A 77 0.42 10.67 -0.57
N SER A 78 -0.75 10.04 -0.69
CA SER A 78 -2.00 10.55 -0.12
C SER A 78 -1.94 10.69 1.40
N LYS A 79 -1.38 9.70 2.10
CA LYS A 79 -1.15 9.77 3.56
C LYS A 79 -0.19 10.88 3.95
N GLN A 80 0.88 11.11 3.18
CA GLN A 80 1.82 12.19 3.45
C GLN A 80 1.18 13.58 3.25
N LEU A 81 0.35 13.75 2.22
CA LEU A 81 -0.42 14.98 2.02
C LEU A 81 -1.43 15.20 3.15
N ALA A 82 -2.20 14.17 3.50
CA ALA A 82 -3.18 14.24 4.59
C ALA A 82 -2.51 14.52 5.95
N ALA A 83 -1.35 13.91 6.22
CA ALA A 83 -0.58 14.15 7.44
C ALA A 83 0.01 15.58 7.49
N GLN A 84 0.37 16.18 6.35
CA GLN A 84 0.82 17.57 6.30
C GLN A 84 -0.33 18.56 6.49
N ALA A 85 -1.49 18.31 5.86
CA ALA A 85 -2.69 19.12 6.06
C ALA A 85 -3.18 19.09 7.53
N ALA A 86 -3.17 17.91 8.17
CA ALA A 86 -3.53 17.78 9.58
C ALA A 86 -2.57 18.50 10.55
N LYS A 87 -1.28 18.65 10.18
CA LYS A 87 -0.31 19.41 10.98
C LYS A 87 -0.50 20.92 10.86
N GLN A 88 -0.96 21.44 9.71
CA GLN A 88 -1.23 22.86 9.53
C GLN A 88 -2.49 23.32 10.27
N VAL A 89 -3.55 22.50 10.31
CA VAL A 89 -4.78 22.82 11.07
C VAL A 89 -4.50 22.88 12.59
N LYS A 90 -3.63 22.01 13.11
CA LYS A 90 -3.29 21.97 14.54
C LYS A 90 -2.40 23.14 15.00
N ALA A 91 -1.72 23.82 14.07
CA ALA A 91 -0.94 25.02 14.37
C ALA A 91 -1.80 26.30 14.42
N ASN A 92 -2.90 26.35 13.65
CA ASN A 92 -3.83 27.48 13.67
C ASN A 92 -4.75 27.51 14.91
N ASP A 93 -5.04 26.36 15.51
CA ASP A 93 -5.82 26.28 16.75
C ASP A 93 -5.02 26.70 18.00
N ALA A 94 -3.69 26.51 17.98
CA ALA A 94 -2.82 26.88 19.11
C ALA A 94 -2.46 28.38 19.15
N SER A 95 -2.57 29.10 18.03
CA SER A 95 -2.32 30.55 17.97
C SER A 95 -3.56 31.41 18.26
N SER A 96 -4.77 30.83 18.30
CA SER A 96 -6.01 31.59 18.58
C SER A 96 -6.32 31.79 20.07
N ALA A 97 -5.49 31.29 20.98
CA ALA A 97 -5.71 31.44 22.43
C ALA A 97 -5.08 32.71 23.04
N ARG A 98 -4.49 33.61 22.24
CA ARG A 98 -3.89 34.86 22.75
C ARG A 98 -4.08 36.04 21.79
N THR A 99 -5.31 36.55 21.69
CA THR A 99 -5.60 37.99 21.58
C THR A 99 -7.11 38.23 21.46
N PRO A 100 -7.78 38.84 22.45
CA PRO A 100 -9.05 39.50 22.21
C PRO A 100 -8.74 40.83 21.49
N GLY A 101 -8.58 40.76 20.17
CA GLY A 101 -8.26 41.90 19.33
C GLY A 101 -9.06 41.84 18.04
N LEU A 102 -10.14 42.61 17.99
CA LEU A 102 -10.95 42.82 16.78
C LEU A 102 -10.07 43.41 15.67
N GLY A 103 -9.95 42.73 14.53
CA GLY A 103 -9.47 43.38 13.31
C GLY A 103 -8.77 42.47 12.31
N GLY A 104 -9.42 42.29 11.15
CA GLY A 104 -8.81 42.12 9.82
C GLY A 104 -8.05 40.80 9.58
N SER A 105 -8.25 40.05 8.50
CA SER A 105 -8.88 40.34 7.22
C SER A 105 -9.18 39.01 6.53
N VAL A 106 -10.24 39.03 5.73
CA VAL A 106 -10.51 38.08 4.65
C VAL A 106 -9.38 38.19 3.60
N ASP A 107 -8.93 37.06 3.05
CA ASP A 107 -8.72 36.78 1.61
C ASP A 107 -7.60 35.73 1.41
N VAL A 108 -7.93 34.54 0.88
CA VAL A 108 -7.12 33.88 -0.18
C VAL A 108 -8.07 33.03 -1.05
N TYR A 109 -7.95 33.31 -2.34
CA TYR A 109 -8.71 32.89 -3.52
C TYR A 109 -8.16 31.57 -4.15
N VAL A 110 -9.00 30.92 -4.98
CA VAL A 110 -8.79 29.78 -5.92
C VAL A 110 -8.71 28.36 -5.33
#